data_AF-A0A4P5VXT6-F1
#
_entry.id   AF-A0A4P5VXT6-F1
#
_cell.length_a   1.000
_cell.length_b   1.000
_cell.length_c   1.000
_cell.angle_alpha   90.00
_cell.angle_beta   90.00
_cell.angle_gamma   90.00
#
_symmetry.space_group_name_H-M   'P 1'
#
loop_
_entity.id
_entity.type
_entity.pdbx_description
1 polymer ?
#
loop_
_entity_poly.entity_id
_entity_poly.type
_entity_poly.pdbx_seq_one_letter_code
_entity_poly.pdbx_strand_id
1 'polypeptide(L)'
;MNAGMSFILFMLAACTGDEATVAGPEVAKASALTPEVIAATWQVRMAKSEARAPFEGRASWVAWFERRRYESLPAFASEKDNAGLARGHAEYAAIYRQAALLASNAILQVYGADRQESDPAETAYLLGVAGVFTGNAEQAAKLGLSGGSSVAEFARRDAAWKAWFDAKKEVMPDVPAGLAAVSGEGELPGDALLPTPLPLVGEPGAVDAGDPGDLYALSRWHEARARAADPASEATIDQYLNPFRLPFEARTPATAAVASDVWLFMSAYTSAADMQFSALVSQGDLAAAEGLAGSSAYASIAKACSQSGKVDIDCVIDEAAHLGSSIEDAMAASNGGQPDGFHRPFADFARAGALRALDLFARARGEDETSGILRINAYDRNVDHASDPVFILFLAAWDAGNRNTTRATELVHQSLRLAPGLVVARAPLDALHIRLSRNAAPGVPMH
;
A
#
# COMPACT_ATOMS: atom_id res chain seq x y z
N MET A 1 -44.10 29.92 -51.02
CA MET A 1 -45.19 30.81 -50.56
C MET A 1 -46.18 29.99 -49.77
N ASN A 2 -46.28 30.32 -48.47
CA ASN A 2 -47.37 30.18 -47.51
C ASN A 2 -48.29 28.94 -47.44
N ALA A 3 -48.57 28.65 -46.16
CA ALA A 3 -49.70 27.96 -45.55
C ALA A 3 -49.66 26.42 -45.69
N GLY A 4 -49.64 25.62 -44.62
CA GLY A 4 -50.18 25.83 -43.28
C GLY A 4 -51.40 24.92 -43.12
N MET A 5 -51.31 23.86 -42.31
CA MET A 5 -52.49 23.32 -41.63
C MET A 5 -52.10 22.45 -40.44
N SER A 6 -52.66 22.88 -39.30
CA SER A 6 -52.60 22.31 -37.97
C SER A 6 -53.52 21.10 -37.77
N PHE A 7 -53.08 20.23 -36.85
CA PHE A 7 -53.82 19.48 -35.81
C PHE A 7 -54.87 18.43 -36.20
N ILE A 8 -54.60 17.18 -35.78
CA ILE A 8 -55.47 16.33 -34.92
C ILE A 8 -54.51 15.45 -34.08
N LEU A 9 -54.10 15.86 -32.87
CA LEU A 9 -54.68 15.52 -31.55
C LEU A 9 -55.40 14.17 -31.44
N PHE A 10 -54.73 13.15 -30.91
CA PHE A 10 -55.37 12.15 -30.06
C PHE A 10 -54.70 12.16 -28.69
N MET A 11 -55.43 12.76 -27.73
CA MET A 11 -55.18 12.59 -26.31
C MET A 11 -55.43 11.13 -25.91
N LEU A 12 -54.50 10.55 -25.18
CA LEU A 12 -54.82 9.68 -24.05
C LEU A 12 -53.92 10.10 -22.89
N ALA A 13 -54.51 10.91 -22.01
CA ALA A 13 -53.99 11.25 -20.71
C ALA A 13 -54.51 10.25 -19.67
N ALA A 14 -53.59 9.67 -18.88
CA ALA A 14 -53.71 9.11 -17.52
C ALA A 14 -52.51 8.16 -17.33
N CYS A 15 -51.57 8.30 -16.38
CA CYS A 15 -51.63 8.90 -15.05
C CYS A 15 -50.36 9.71 -14.73
N THR A 16 -50.60 10.84 -14.10
CA THR A 16 -49.69 11.76 -13.42
C THR A 16 -49.18 11.19 -12.11
N GLY A 17 -47.92 11.48 -11.75
CA GLY A 17 -47.48 11.40 -10.36
C GLY A 17 -45.99 11.21 -10.16
N ASP A 18 -45.15 12.09 -10.71
CA ASP A 18 -43.92 12.52 -10.02
C ASP A 18 -43.58 13.91 -10.56
N GLU A 19 -43.68 14.90 -9.68
CA GLU A 19 -43.11 16.22 -9.94
C GLU A 19 -41.62 16.01 -10.14
N ALA A 20 -41.15 16.19 -11.37
CA ALA A 20 -39.74 16.40 -11.63
C ALA A 20 -39.35 17.68 -10.87
N THR A 21 -38.84 17.52 -9.65
CA THR A 21 -38.09 18.56 -8.96
C THR A 21 -36.94 18.92 -9.87
N VAL A 22 -37.09 20.06 -10.55
CA VAL A 22 -36.00 20.76 -11.21
C VAL A 22 -34.94 20.96 -10.12
N ALA A 23 -33.85 20.22 -10.19
CA ALA A 23 -32.71 20.43 -9.33
C ALA A 23 -32.34 21.91 -9.46
N GLY A 24 -32.47 22.66 -8.37
CA GLY A 24 -31.99 24.04 -8.30
C GLY A 24 -30.51 24.07 -8.64
N PRO A 25 -29.94 25.25 -8.97
CA PRO A 25 -28.52 25.37 -9.21
C PRO A 25 -27.78 24.77 -8.01
N GLU A 26 -27.01 23.72 -8.28
CA GLU A 26 -26.16 23.08 -7.30
C GLU A 26 -25.27 24.18 -6.71
N VAL A 27 -25.48 24.50 -5.43
CA VAL A 27 -24.70 25.53 -4.75
C VAL A 27 -23.27 25.02 -4.79
N ALA A 28 -22.41 25.68 -5.56
CA ALA A 28 -21.02 25.31 -5.70
C ALA A 28 -20.43 25.12 -4.31
N LYS A 29 -20.16 23.86 -3.96
CA LYS A 29 -19.64 23.49 -2.65
C LYS A 29 -18.27 24.14 -2.56
N ALA A 30 -18.05 24.97 -1.53
CA ALA A 30 -16.75 25.57 -1.32
C ALA A 30 -15.71 24.47 -1.12
N SER A 31 -14.62 24.52 -1.91
CA SER A 31 -13.50 23.58 -1.83
C SER A 31 -13.01 23.40 -0.40
N ALA A 32 -12.70 22.16 -0.03
CA ALA A 32 -12.06 21.84 1.24
C ALA A 32 -10.61 22.38 1.33
N LEU A 33 -9.98 22.63 0.19
CA LEU A 33 -8.56 22.93 0.06
C LEU A 33 -8.32 24.44 0.03
N THR A 34 -7.50 24.94 0.96
CA THR A 34 -7.09 26.36 0.97
C THR A 34 -5.86 26.58 0.09
N PRO A 35 -5.66 27.80 -0.46
CA PRO A 35 -4.46 28.14 -1.22
C PRO A 35 -3.15 27.87 -0.47
N GLU A 36 -3.13 28.07 0.85
CA GLU A 36 -1.97 27.85 1.69
C GLU A 36 -1.59 26.36 1.77
N VAL A 37 -2.59 25.47 1.90
CA VAL A 37 -2.37 24.02 1.90
C VAL A 37 -1.82 23.55 0.54
N ILE A 38 -2.38 24.05 -0.56
CA ILE A 38 -1.90 23.72 -1.93
C ILE A 38 -0.47 24.22 -2.15
N ALA A 39 -0.17 25.46 -1.75
CA ALA A 39 1.17 26.05 -1.89
C ALA A 39 2.24 25.32 -1.06
N ALA A 40 1.84 24.65 0.03
CA ALA A 40 2.72 23.86 0.89
C ALA A 40 3.04 22.46 0.35
N THR A 41 2.52 22.08 -0.82
CA THR A 41 2.82 20.77 -1.43
C THR A 41 4.22 20.74 -2.06
N TRP A 42 4.87 19.57 -2.04
CA TRP A 42 6.18 19.41 -2.68
C TRP A 42 6.08 19.61 -4.19
N GLN A 43 4.95 19.27 -4.80
CA GLN A 43 4.70 19.46 -6.23
C GLN A 43 4.84 20.94 -6.62
N VAL A 44 4.18 21.82 -5.88
CA VAL A 44 4.24 23.28 -6.11
C VAL A 44 5.64 23.82 -5.83
N ARG A 45 6.33 23.35 -4.78
CA ARG A 45 7.74 23.73 -4.56
C ARG A 45 8.64 23.30 -5.71
N MET A 46 8.45 22.07 -6.19
CA MET A 46 9.20 21.46 -7.29
C MET A 46 8.79 21.97 -8.67
N ALA A 47 7.87 22.93 -8.80
CA ALA A 47 7.67 23.64 -10.06
C ALA A 47 8.84 24.57 -10.40
N LYS A 48 9.61 25.00 -9.40
CA LYS A 48 10.79 25.84 -9.57
C LYS A 48 12.04 25.00 -9.85
N SER A 49 12.83 25.40 -10.85
CA SER A 49 14.09 24.73 -11.22
C SER A 49 15.06 24.61 -10.04
N GLU A 50 15.15 25.62 -9.19
CA GLU A 50 16.08 25.63 -8.07
C GLU A 50 15.75 24.56 -7.03
N ALA A 51 14.46 24.26 -6.84
CA ALA A 51 14.01 23.21 -5.93
C ALA A 51 14.26 21.81 -6.50
N ARG A 52 14.19 21.63 -7.82
CA ARG A 52 14.45 20.35 -8.50
C ARG A 52 15.92 20.06 -8.74
N ALA A 53 16.77 21.09 -8.82
CA ALA A 53 18.20 20.96 -9.10
C ALA A 53 18.95 19.93 -8.22
N PRO A 54 18.62 19.71 -6.94
CA PRO A 54 19.25 18.66 -6.13
C PRO A 54 18.92 17.22 -6.55
N PHE A 55 17.88 17.02 -7.37
CA PHE A 55 17.41 15.72 -7.84
C PHE A 55 17.76 15.51 -9.32
N GLU A 56 17.63 16.56 -10.13
CA GLU A 56 17.90 16.52 -11.56
C GLU A 56 19.39 16.24 -11.84
N GLY A 57 19.67 15.32 -12.77
CA GLY A 57 21.03 15.00 -13.22
C GLY A 57 21.83 14.07 -12.29
N ARG A 58 21.29 13.68 -11.14
CA ARG A 58 21.90 12.67 -10.25
C ARG A 58 21.49 11.27 -10.67
N ALA A 59 22.45 10.37 -10.86
CA ALA A 59 22.18 9.03 -11.36
C ALA A 59 21.24 8.25 -10.42
N SER A 60 21.40 8.46 -9.11
CA SER A 60 20.55 7.87 -8.09
C SER A 60 19.08 8.25 -8.20
N TRP A 61 18.79 9.55 -8.35
CA TRP A 61 17.43 10.07 -8.49
C TRP A 61 16.84 9.83 -9.88
N VAL A 62 17.65 9.78 -10.93
CA VAL A 62 17.21 9.34 -12.27
C VAL A 62 16.77 7.88 -12.23
N ALA A 63 17.59 6.99 -11.66
CA ALA A 63 17.21 5.59 -11.48
C ALA A 63 15.96 5.44 -10.60
N TRP A 64 15.83 6.26 -9.54
CA TRP A 64 14.64 6.32 -8.71
C TRP A 64 13.40 6.74 -9.52
N PHE A 65 13.51 7.81 -10.31
CA PHE A 65 12.42 8.35 -11.12
C PHE A 65 11.93 7.33 -12.16
N GLU A 66 12.86 6.67 -12.83
CA GLU A 66 12.60 5.63 -13.84
C GLU A 66 12.22 4.27 -13.24
N ARG A 67 12.02 4.19 -11.92
CA ARG A 67 11.66 2.96 -11.19
C ARG A 67 12.69 1.83 -11.34
N ARG A 68 13.95 2.16 -11.67
CA ARG A 68 15.10 1.25 -11.63
C ARG A 68 15.61 1.11 -10.19
N ARG A 69 14.75 0.62 -9.29
CA ARG A 69 14.99 0.59 -7.83
C ARG A 69 16.23 -0.23 -7.43
N TYR A 70 16.55 -1.28 -8.20
CA TYR A 70 17.76 -2.08 -8.02
C TYR A 70 19.04 -1.25 -8.26
N GLU A 71 18.98 -0.30 -9.19
CA GLU A 71 20.11 0.57 -9.55
C GLU A 71 20.18 1.80 -8.65
N SER A 72 19.05 2.26 -8.08
CA SER A 72 19.02 3.47 -7.27
C SER A 72 19.74 3.35 -5.93
N LEU A 73 19.65 2.21 -5.22
CA LEU A 73 20.29 2.05 -3.91
C LEU A 73 21.84 2.09 -4.00
N PRO A 74 22.49 1.31 -4.90
CA PRO A 74 23.93 1.44 -5.12
C PRO A 74 24.34 2.85 -5.53
N ALA A 75 23.53 3.51 -6.36
CA ALA A 75 23.80 4.88 -6.81
C ALA A 75 23.71 5.90 -5.66
N PHE A 76 22.70 5.82 -4.78
CA PHE A 76 22.62 6.68 -3.59
C PHE A 76 23.85 6.50 -2.69
N ALA A 77 24.25 5.25 -2.44
CA ALA A 77 25.44 4.96 -1.64
C ALA A 77 26.72 5.52 -2.29
N SER A 78 26.91 5.32 -3.60
CA SER A 78 28.07 5.83 -4.34
C SER A 78 28.13 7.37 -4.36
N GLU A 79 26.98 8.03 -4.45
CA GLU A 79 26.87 9.50 -4.41
C GLU A 79 26.91 10.07 -2.99
N LYS A 80 26.95 9.22 -1.95
CA LYS A 80 26.84 9.62 -0.53
C LYS A 80 25.56 10.40 -0.23
N ASP A 81 24.46 10.05 -0.91
CA ASP A 81 23.14 10.58 -0.61
C ASP A 81 22.52 9.78 0.55
N ASN A 82 22.96 10.07 1.76
CA ASN A 82 22.52 9.35 2.94
C ASN A 82 20.98 9.41 3.14
N ALA A 83 20.37 10.56 2.86
CA ALA A 83 18.92 10.74 2.99
C ALA A 83 18.16 9.99 1.88
N GLY A 84 18.64 10.03 0.64
CA GLY A 84 18.09 9.23 -0.46
C GLY A 84 18.22 7.73 -0.22
N LEU A 85 19.37 7.28 0.29
CA LEU A 85 19.62 5.89 0.68
C LEU A 85 18.68 5.46 1.81
N ALA A 86 18.52 6.29 2.84
CA ALA A 86 17.60 6.03 3.96
C ALA A 86 16.15 5.89 3.48
N ARG A 87 15.70 6.79 2.60
CA ARG A 87 14.37 6.70 1.99
C ARG A 87 14.21 5.43 1.16
N GLY A 88 15.20 5.11 0.32
CA GLY A 88 15.16 3.92 -0.52
C GLY A 88 14.99 2.66 0.31
N HIS A 89 15.77 2.51 1.38
CA HIS A 89 15.63 1.41 2.31
C HIS A 89 14.30 1.42 3.07
N ALA A 90 13.78 2.58 3.48
CA ALA A 90 12.46 2.66 4.11
C ALA A 90 11.34 2.19 3.17
N GLU A 91 11.40 2.52 1.88
CA GLU A 91 10.44 2.01 0.88
C GLU A 91 10.52 0.48 0.75
N TYR A 92 11.72 -0.10 0.64
CA TYR A 92 11.88 -1.55 0.64
C TYR A 92 11.37 -2.21 1.93
N ALA A 93 11.61 -1.58 3.08
CA ALA A 93 11.06 -2.05 4.35
C ALA A 93 9.53 -2.10 4.31
N ALA A 94 8.88 -1.09 3.74
CA ALA A 94 7.42 -1.08 3.57
C ALA A 94 6.94 -2.15 2.56
N ILE A 95 7.60 -2.27 1.39
CA ILE A 95 7.36 -3.30 0.36
C ILE A 95 7.33 -4.70 1.00
N TYR A 96 8.39 -5.06 1.74
CA TYR A 96 8.51 -6.40 2.30
C TYR A 96 7.55 -6.67 3.47
N ARG A 97 7.08 -5.63 4.20
CA ARG A 97 5.95 -5.80 5.14
C ARG A 97 4.67 -6.17 4.42
N GLN A 98 4.36 -5.45 3.35
CA GLN A 98 3.14 -5.72 2.58
C GLN A 98 3.23 -7.08 1.88
N ALA A 99 4.41 -7.48 1.44
CA ALA A 99 4.67 -8.83 0.93
C ALA A 99 4.45 -9.92 2.00
N ALA A 100 4.92 -9.70 3.24
CA ALA A 100 4.67 -10.62 4.35
C ALA A 100 3.17 -10.72 4.67
N LEU A 101 2.45 -9.59 4.65
CA LEU A 101 0.99 -9.57 4.84
C LEU A 101 0.26 -10.31 3.72
N LEU A 102 0.67 -10.10 2.47
CA LEU A 102 0.17 -10.82 1.29
C LEU A 102 0.34 -12.33 1.45
N ALA A 103 1.56 -12.78 1.74
CA ALA A 103 1.86 -14.19 1.93
C ALA A 103 1.01 -14.79 3.06
N SER A 104 0.86 -14.06 4.16
CA SER A 104 0.05 -14.46 5.31
C SER A 104 -1.43 -14.60 4.96
N ASN A 105 -2.00 -13.62 4.26
CA ASN A 105 -3.39 -13.69 3.81
C ASN A 105 -3.61 -14.87 2.86
N ALA A 106 -2.69 -15.14 1.93
CA ALA A 106 -2.77 -16.29 1.05
C ALA A 106 -2.70 -17.63 1.83
N ILE A 107 -1.78 -17.75 2.80
CA ILE A 107 -1.64 -18.92 3.69
C ILE A 107 -2.94 -19.21 4.45
N LEU A 108 -3.56 -18.19 5.04
CA LEU A 108 -4.81 -18.35 5.79
C LEU A 108 -5.94 -18.89 4.91
N GLN A 109 -5.99 -18.49 3.64
CA GLN A 109 -6.98 -19.01 2.69
C GLN A 109 -6.64 -20.45 2.28
N VAL A 110 -5.43 -20.71 1.78
CA VAL A 110 -5.09 -22.01 1.17
C VAL A 110 -4.95 -23.15 2.16
N TYR A 111 -4.40 -22.88 3.34
CA TYR A 111 -4.12 -23.89 4.36
C TYR A 111 -5.07 -23.81 5.57
N GLY A 112 -5.84 -22.73 5.67
CA GLY A 112 -6.87 -22.54 6.70
C GLY A 112 -8.25 -22.88 6.15
N ALA A 113 -8.81 -21.98 5.35
CA ALA A 113 -10.16 -22.13 4.80
C ALA A 113 -10.28 -23.32 3.82
N ASP A 114 -9.29 -23.52 2.97
CA ASP A 114 -9.29 -24.53 1.90
C ASP A 114 -8.35 -25.71 2.19
N ARG A 115 -8.12 -26.01 3.48
CA ARG A 115 -7.19 -27.06 3.93
C ARG A 115 -7.53 -28.42 3.32
N GLN A 116 -6.50 -29.17 2.94
CA GLN A 116 -6.59 -30.55 2.47
C GLN A 116 -5.83 -31.52 3.38
N GLU A 117 -6.16 -32.80 3.30
CA GLU A 117 -5.50 -33.87 4.08
C GLU A 117 -4.05 -34.08 3.63
N SER A 118 -3.75 -33.83 2.36
CA SER A 118 -2.40 -33.97 1.79
C SER A 118 -1.52 -32.73 1.95
N ASP A 119 -2.02 -31.65 2.56
CA ASP A 119 -1.23 -30.45 2.83
C ASP A 119 0.03 -30.77 3.67
N PRO A 120 1.14 -30.02 3.48
CA PRO A 120 2.37 -30.28 4.21
C PRO A 120 2.21 -30.30 5.73
N ALA A 121 3.03 -31.10 6.41
CA ALA A 121 3.00 -31.22 7.88
C ALA A 121 3.28 -29.87 8.58
N GLU A 122 4.05 -28.99 7.94
CA GLU A 122 4.45 -27.67 8.42
C GLU A 122 3.31 -26.62 8.31
N THR A 123 2.14 -27.00 7.80
CA THR A 123 0.96 -26.11 7.69
C THR A 123 0.58 -25.44 9.01
N ALA A 124 0.69 -26.15 10.14
CA ALA A 124 0.34 -25.58 11.44
C ALA A 124 1.26 -24.40 11.83
N TYR A 125 2.56 -24.54 11.55
CA TYR A 125 3.54 -23.46 11.69
C TYR A 125 3.18 -22.28 10.78
N LEU A 126 2.95 -22.53 9.48
CA LEU A 126 2.66 -21.48 8.50
C LEU A 126 1.40 -20.69 8.89
N LEU A 127 0.35 -21.37 9.35
CA LEU A 127 -0.88 -20.74 9.83
C LEU A 127 -0.64 -19.93 11.12
N GLY A 128 0.18 -20.45 12.03
CA GLY A 128 0.57 -19.76 13.26
C GLY A 128 1.27 -18.43 12.95
N VAL A 129 2.29 -18.47 12.10
CA VAL A 129 3.02 -17.29 11.64
C VAL A 129 2.06 -16.33 10.93
N ALA A 130 1.30 -16.78 9.94
CA ALA A 130 0.33 -15.95 9.23
C ALA A 130 -0.72 -15.30 10.17
N GLY A 131 -1.14 -16.01 11.22
CA GLY A 131 -2.02 -15.49 12.25
C GLY A 131 -1.41 -14.30 13.01
N VAL A 132 -0.12 -14.36 13.35
CA VAL A 132 0.60 -13.22 13.96
C VAL A 132 0.63 -12.03 13.02
N PHE A 133 1.03 -12.23 11.76
CA PHE A 133 1.16 -11.19 10.74
C PHE A 133 -0.16 -10.51 10.37
N THR A 134 -1.30 -11.18 10.59
CA THR A 134 -2.64 -10.65 10.31
C THR A 134 -3.37 -10.18 11.56
N GLY A 135 -2.78 -10.32 12.75
CA GLY A 135 -3.43 -10.01 14.02
C GLY A 135 -4.54 -11.00 14.42
N ASN A 136 -4.59 -12.17 13.79
CA ASN A 136 -5.55 -13.23 14.10
C ASN A 136 -5.00 -14.12 15.23
N ALA A 137 -5.41 -13.83 16.47
CA ALA A 137 -4.97 -14.55 17.66
C ALA A 137 -5.33 -16.04 17.67
N GLU A 138 -6.48 -16.42 17.09
CA GLU A 138 -6.89 -17.83 16.99
C GLU A 138 -5.95 -18.61 16.07
N GLN A 139 -5.60 -18.04 14.92
CA GLN A 139 -4.64 -18.66 14.01
C GLN A 139 -3.23 -18.63 14.61
N ALA A 140 -2.85 -17.56 15.30
CA ALA A 140 -1.55 -17.46 15.98
C ALA A 140 -1.37 -18.54 17.06
N ALA A 141 -2.45 -18.94 17.72
CA ALA A 141 -2.43 -20.05 18.69
C ALA A 141 -2.06 -21.41 18.06
N LYS A 142 -1.97 -21.49 16.72
CA LYS A 142 -1.48 -22.69 16.03
C LYS A 142 0.04 -22.87 16.07
N LEU A 143 0.79 -21.89 16.56
CA LEU A 143 2.23 -22.01 16.81
C LEU A 143 2.53 -23.16 17.79
N GLY A 144 3.52 -24.00 17.48
CA GLY A 144 3.86 -25.16 18.29
C GLY A 144 2.87 -26.31 18.30
N LEU A 145 1.86 -26.31 17.42
CA LEU A 145 1.00 -27.48 17.22
C LEU A 145 1.72 -28.62 16.48
N SER A 146 2.94 -28.39 16.00
CA SER A 146 3.70 -29.29 15.14
C SER A 146 4.90 -29.92 15.82
N GLY A 147 4.72 -30.63 16.94
CA GLY A 147 5.79 -31.42 17.58
C GLY A 147 6.49 -32.49 16.70
N GLY A 148 6.31 -32.48 15.38
CA GLY A 148 6.94 -33.32 14.38
C GLY A 148 7.12 -32.66 13.00
N SER A 149 7.56 -31.40 12.92
CA SER A 149 8.00 -30.81 11.64
C SER A 149 9.00 -31.74 10.95
N SER A 150 8.72 -32.10 9.70
CA SER A 150 9.54 -33.04 8.93
C SER A 150 10.78 -32.35 8.33
N VAL A 151 10.68 -31.02 8.16
CA VAL A 151 11.78 -30.16 7.73
C VAL A 151 12.46 -29.54 8.96
N ALA A 152 13.75 -29.83 9.15
CA ALA A 152 14.51 -29.41 10.33
C ALA A 152 14.61 -27.88 10.48
N GLU A 153 14.61 -27.14 9.37
CA GLU A 153 14.60 -25.68 9.41
C GLU A 153 13.31 -25.12 10.02
N PHE A 154 12.16 -25.61 9.57
CA PHE A 154 10.85 -25.21 10.08
C PHE A 154 10.67 -25.57 11.56
N ALA A 155 11.25 -26.69 12.02
CA ALA A 155 11.27 -27.04 13.44
C ALA A 155 11.98 -25.98 14.31
N ARG A 156 13.12 -25.44 13.83
CA ARG A 156 13.86 -24.38 14.53
C ARG A 156 13.09 -23.06 14.52
N ARG A 157 12.47 -22.72 13.38
CA ARG A 157 11.69 -21.49 13.24
C ARG A 157 10.42 -21.51 14.10
N ASP A 158 9.71 -22.62 14.14
CA ASP A 158 8.53 -22.82 14.99
C ASP A 158 8.89 -22.63 16.48
N ALA A 159 9.99 -23.22 16.93
CA ALA A 159 10.48 -23.04 18.30
C ALA A 159 10.78 -21.56 18.63
N ALA A 160 11.38 -20.82 17.70
CA ALA A 160 11.70 -19.40 17.87
C ALA A 160 10.41 -18.53 17.94
N TRP A 161 9.49 -18.73 17.00
CA TRP A 161 8.20 -18.03 16.97
C TRP A 161 7.34 -18.34 18.18
N LYS A 162 7.28 -19.60 18.59
CA LYS A 162 6.58 -20.01 19.81
C LYS A 162 7.16 -19.36 21.05
N ALA A 163 8.48 -19.42 21.23
CA ALA A 163 9.14 -18.84 22.39
C ALA A 163 8.88 -17.33 22.51
N TRP A 164 8.81 -16.62 21.37
CA TRP A 164 8.43 -15.22 21.34
C TRP A 164 6.96 -14.98 21.68
N PHE A 165 6.06 -15.73 21.04
CA PHE A 165 4.61 -15.58 21.20
C PHE A 165 4.19 -15.84 22.65
N ASP A 166 4.69 -16.94 23.24
CA ASP A 166 4.43 -17.30 24.64
C ASP A 166 5.00 -16.25 25.61
N ALA A 167 6.15 -15.66 25.29
CA ALA A 167 6.78 -14.62 26.10
C ALA A 167 6.15 -13.22 25.91
N LYS A 168 5.20 -13.05 24.99
CA LYS A 168 4.54 -11.77 24.66
C LYS A 168 5.55 -10.63 24.43
N LYS A 169 6.67 -10.94 23.76
CA LYS A 169 7.72 -9.95 23.51
C LYS A 169 7.28 -8.98 22.42
N GLU A 170 7.66 -7.72 22.56
CA GLU A 170 7.41 -6.68 21.54
C GLU A 170 8.36 -6.80 20.33
N VAL A 171 9.59 -7.26 20.57
CA VAL A 171 10.60 -7.46 19.52
C VAL A 171 10.51 -8.89 18.99
N MET A 172 10.33 -9.05 17.68
CA MET A 172 10.25 -10.34 16.98
C MET A 172 11.41 -11.29 17.36
N PRO A 173 11.22 -12.62 17.35
CA PRO A 173 12.33 -13.55 17.49
C PRO A 173 13.39 -13.27 16.43
N ASP A 174 14.65 -13.50 16.81
CA ASP A 174 15.72 -13.69 15.84
C ASP A 174 15.49 -15.04 15.15
N VAL A 175 14.67 -15.03 14.11
CA VAL A 175 14.45 -16.20 13.26
C VAL A 175 15.66 -16.30 12.35
N PRO A 176 16.29 -17.48 12.21
CA PRO A 176 17.28 -17.69 11.17
C PRO A 176 16.59 -17.52 9.82
N ALA A 177 16.53 -16.30 9.33
CA ALA A 177 16.08 -16.01 7.99
C ALA A 177 17.19 -16.49 7.06
N GLY A 178 16.82 -17.10 5.93
CA GLY A 178 17.76 -17.52 4.88
C GLY A 178 18.47 -16.35 4.19
N LEU A 179 18.53 -15.18 4.83
CA LEU A 179 19.20 -13.99 4.34
C LEU A 179 20.69 -14.29 4.21
N ALA A 180 21.17 -14.31 2.96
CA ALA A 180 22.60 -14.29 2.70
C ALA A 180 23.23 -13.09 3.43
N ALA A 181 24.43 -13.27 3.98
CA ALA A 181 25.17 -12.19 4.60
C ALA A 181 25.51 -11.12 3.53
N VAL A 182 24.83 -9.98 3.56
CA VAL A 182 25.08 -8.85 2.67
C VAL A 182 25.97 -7.82 3.38
N SER A 183 27.12 -7.53 2.80
CA SER A 183 28.12 -6.61 3.39
C SER A 183 27.95 -5.16 2.96
N GLY A 184 27.46 -4.88 1.74
CA GLY A 184 27.38 -3.53 1.19
C GLY A 184 26.17 -2.72 1.68
N GLU A 185 26.33 -1.41 1.84
CA GLU A 185 25.23 -0.48 2.18
C GLU A 185 24.22 -0.27 1.05
N GLY A 186 24.61 -0.53 -0.21
CA GLY A 186 23.73 -0.41 -1.39
C GLY A 186 23.25 -1.74 -1.96
N GLU A 187 23.56 -2.87 -1.32
CA GLU A 187 23.25 -4.21 -1.82
C GLU A 187 21.85 -4.68 -1.37
N LEU A 188 21.19 -5.50 -2.19
CA LEU A 188 19.88 -6.08 -1.89
C LEU A 188 20.03 -7.57 -1.50
N PRO A 189 19.59 -7.99 -0.30
CA PRO A 189 19.64 -9.41 0.10
C PRO A 189 18.65 -10.32 -0.64
N GLY A 190 17.67 -9.73 -1.31
CA GLY A 190 16.46 -10.42 -1.78
C GLY A 190 16.69 -11.48 -2.86
N ASP A 191 17.81 -11.43 -3.60
CA ASP A 191 18.08 -12.34 -4.72
C ASP A 191 18.33 -13.80 -4.26
N ALA A 192 18.67 -13.98 -2.98
CA ALA A 192 18.92 -15.30 -2.39
C ALA A 192 17.68 -15.92 -1.72
N LEU A 193 16.60 -15.17 -1.54
CA LEU A 193 15.39 -15.67 -0.88
C LEU A 193 14.54 -16.48 -1.87
N LEU A 194 14.59 -17.80 -1.74
CA LEU A 194 13.77 -18.73 -2.52
C LEU A 194 12.72 -19.41 -1.62
N PRO A 195 11.53 -19.72 -2.15
CA PRO A 195 10.57 -20.57 -1.45
C PRO A 195 11.21 -21.91 -1.06
N THR A 196 10.82 -22.45 0.10
CA THR A 196 11.28 -23.76 0.55
C THR A 196 10.29 -24.83 0.11
N PRO A 197 10.72 -25.88 -0.61
CA PRO A 197 9.82 -26.97 -0.98
C PRO A 197 9.42 -27.76 0.28
N LEU A 198 8.11 -27.93 0.48
CA LEU A 198 7.55 -28.72 1.57
C LEU A 198 6.93 -30.01 1.04
N PRO A 199 7.25 -31.18 1.62
CA PRO A 199 6.69 -32.44 1.17
C PRO A 199 5.19 -32.53 1.48
N LEU A 200 4.42 -33.09 0.55
CA LEU A 200 3.00 -33.40 0.78
C LEU A 200 2.85 -34.60 1.71
N VAL A 201 1.77 -34.61 2.52
CA VAL A 201 1.47 -35.71 3.42
C VAL A 201 0.72 -36.80 2.66
N GLY A 202 1.23 -38.04 2.70
CA GLY A 202 0.56 -39.20 2.10
C GLY A 202 0.56 -39.23 0.57
N GLU A 203 1.17 -38.25 -0.10
CA GLU A 203 1.29 -38.16 -1.56
C GLU A 203 2.75 -37.96 -1.99
N PRO A 204 3.16 -38.48 -3.16
CA PRO A 204 4.45 -38.14 -3.73
C PRO A 204 4.44 -36.70 -4.27
N GLY A 205 5.35 -35.84 -3.78
CA GLY A 205 5.52 -34.49 -4.30
C GLY A 205 5.87 -33.46 -3.22
N ALA A 206 6.02 -32.21 -3.64
CA ALA A 206 6.24 -31.07 -2.76
C ALA A 206 5.54 -29.83 -3.33
N VAL A 207 5.23 -28.89 -2.45
CA VAL A 207 4.75 -27.55 -2.79
C VAL A 207 5.73 -26.51 -2.27
N ASP A 208 5.97 -25.48 -3.07
CA ASP A 208 6.79 -24.36 -2.62
C ASP A 208 6.05 -23.57 -1.54
N ALA A 209 6.66 -23.47 -0.37
CA ALA A 209 6.16 -22.64 0.72
C ALA A 209 6.99 -21.37 0.84
N GLY A 210 6.29 -20.24 0.76
CA GLY A 210 6.85 -18.96 1.14
C GLY A 210 6.58 -18.69 2.62
N ASP A 211 7.63 -18.54 3.42
CA ASP A 211 7.51 -18.17 4.83
C ASP A 211 7.42 -16.63 4.97
N PRO A 212 6.29 -16.06 5.48
CA PRO A 212 6.18 -14.62 5.73
C PRO A 212 7.26 -14.07 6.66
N GLY A 213 7.84 -14.91 7.52
CA GLY A 213 8.94 -14.54 8.41
C GLY A 213 10.20 -14.09 7.67
N ASP A 214 10.52 -14.69 6.52
CA ASP A 214 11.70 -14.29 5.72
C ASP A 214 11.53 -12.89 5.12
N LEU A 215 10.33 -12.61 4.58
CA LEU A 215 9.98 -11.30 4.03
C LEU A 215 10.05 -10.22 5.12
N TYR A 216 9.53 -10.51 6.31
CA TYR A 216 9.60 -9.57 7.40
C TYR A 216 11.02 -9.37 7.94
N ALA A 217 11.83 -10.43 8.03
CA ALA A 217 13.25 -10.28 8.37
C ALA A 217 13.97 -9.35 7.39
N LEU A 218 13.69 -9.49 6.09
CA LEU A 218 14.22 -8.59 5.06
C LEU A 218 13.71 -7.14 5.24
N SER A 219 12.44 -6.96 5.60
CA SER A 219 11.89 -5.65 5.94
C SER A 219 12.64 -4.99 7.12
N ARG A 220 12.89 -5.75 8.19
CA ARG A 220 13.61 -5.26 9.38
C ARG A 220 15.06 -4.94 9.08
N TRP A 221 15.71 -5.74 8.23
CA TRP A 221 17.04 -5.43 7.73
C TRP A 221 17.07 -4.08 7.00
N HIS A 222 16.12 -3.86 6.09
CA HIS A 222 15.99 -2.60 5.36
C HIS A 222 15.71 -1.41 6.29
N GLU A 223 14.81 -1.55 7.26
CA GLU A 223 14.57 -0.48 8.23
C GLU A 223 15.81 -0.14 9.06
N ALA A 224 16.57 -1.15 9.50
CA ALA A 224 17.83 -0.93 10.21
C ALA A 224 18.85 -0.19 9.34
N ARG A 225 18.95 -0.55 8.04
CA ARG A 225 19.80 0.16 7.08
C ARG A 225 19.33 1.59 6.81
N ALA A 226 18.02 1.84 6.78
CA ALA A 226 17.48 3.18 6.64
C ALA A 226 17.94 4.09 7.80
N ARG A 227 17.82 3.59 9.04
CA ARG A 227 18.26 4.31 10.24
C ARG A 227 19.78 4.51 10.29
N ALA A 228 20.54 3.52 9.83
CA ALA A 228 22.00 3.62 9.78
C ALA A 228 22.48 4.63 8.73
N ALA A 229 21.80 4.72 7.58
CA ALA A 229 22.15 5.62 6.49
C ALA A 229 21.94 7.09 6.88
N ASP A 230 20.81 7.42 7.52
CA ASP A 230 20.52 8.78 7.99
C ASP A 230 19.89 8.78 9.39
N PRO A 231 20.72 8.75 10.46
CA PRO A 231 20.22 8.78 11.84
C PRO A 231 19.40 10.02 12.17
N ALA A 232 19.63 11.15 11.47
CA ALA A 232 18.86 12.38 11.70
C ALA A 232 17.41 12.27 11.20
N SER A 233 17.13 11.33 10.29
CA SER A 233 15.79 11.08 9.74
C SER A 233 15.00 10.02 10.51
N GLU A 234 15.45 9.58 11.69
CA GLU A 234 14.80 8.52 12.47
C GLU A 234 13.28 8.74 12.67
N ALA A 235 12.88 9.93 13.12
CA ALA A 235 11.46 10.25 13.30
C ALA A 235 10.68 10.22 11.96
N THR A 236 11.30 10.66 10.87
CA THR A 236 10.70 10.65 9.53
C THR A 236 10.55 9.22 8.99
N ILE A 237 11.54 8.36 9.22
CA ILE A 237 11.49 6.93 8.88
C ILE A 237 10.31 6.28 9.62
N ASP A 238 10.18 6.55 10.92
CA ASP A 238 9.09 6.01 11.72
C ASP A 238 7.71 6.44 11.23
N GLN A 239 7.54 7.74 10.95
CA GLN A 239 6.28 8.23 10.40
C GLN A 239 5.97 7.68 9.02
N TYR A 240 6.96 7.57 8.14
CA TYR A 240 6.81 6.99 6.81
C TYR A 240 6.36 5.52 6.88
N LEU A 241 6.92 4.75 7.82
CA LEU A 241 6.64 3.31 7.96
C LEU A 241 5.36 3.02 8.73
N ASN A 242 4.87 3.93 9.58
CA ASN A 242 3.70 3.71 10.45
C ASN A 242 2.45 3.17 9.73
N PRO A 243 2.06 3.66 8.54
CA PRO A 243 0.93 3.11 7.79
C PRO A 243 1.10 1.66 7.35
N PHE A 244 2.35 1.21 7.23
CA PHE A 244 2.72 -0.09 6.70
C PHE A 244 3.12 -1.11 7.77
N ARG A 245 3.17 -0.69 9.04
CA ARG A 245 3.42 -1.57 10.19
C ARG A 245 2.37 -2.67 10.25
N LEU A 246 2.84 -3.89 10.49
CA LEU A 246 1.98 -5.05 10.66
C LEU A 246 1.22 -4.98 12.00
N PRO A 247 0.09 -5.69 12.15
CA PRO A 247 -0.75 -5.62 13.35
C PRO A 247 -0.02 -5.87 14.68
N PHE A 248 0.97 -6.77 14.70
CA PHE A 248 1.76 -7.07 15.91
C PHE A 248 2.89 -6.07 16.17
N GLU A 249 3.26 -5.22 15.20
CA GLU A 249 4.32 -4.23 15.37
C GLU A 249 3.82 -3.06 16.22
N ALA A 250 4.65 -2.62 17.17
CA ALA A 250 4.47 -1.34 17.82
C ALA A 250 4.54 -0.22 16.78
N ARG A 251 3.62 0.75 16.89
CA ARG A 251 3.65 1.99 16.11
C ARG A 251 4.33 3.07 16.91
N THR A 252 5.23 3.81 16.27
CA THR A 252 5.91 4.94 16.91
C THR A 252 4.93 6.12 16.96
N PRO A 253 4.72 6.78 18.11
CA PRO A 253 3.80 7.92 18.21
C PRO A 253 4.06 8.95 17.11
N ALA A 254 3.00 9.35 16.40
CA ALA A 254 3.14 10.35 15.35
C ALA A 254 3.50 11.70 15.99
N THR A 255 4.56 12.33 15.51
CA THR A 255 5.02 13.65 15.96
C THR A 255 4.78 14.69 14.87
N ALA A 256 4.87 15.98 15.20
CA ALA A 256 4.87 17.03 14.19
C ALA A 256 6.04 16.79 13.22
N ALA A 257 5.71 16.45 11.97
CA ALA A 257 6.70 16.02 11.00
C ALA A 257 7.43 17.21 10.38
N VAL A 258 8.75 17.15 10.30
CA VAL A 258 9.54 17.95 9.36
C VAL A 258 10.13 16.97 8.34
N ALA A 259 9.41 16.79 7.23
CA ALA A 259 9.88 15.97 6.13
C ALA A 259 10.65 16.84 5.15
N SER A 260 11.91 16.49 4.86
CA SER A 260 12.66 17.14 3.80
C SER A 260 12.08 16.79 2.44
N ASP A 261 12.40 17.58 1.41
CA ASP A 261 11.99 17.28 0.04
C ASP A 261 12.54 15.93 -0.46
N VAL A 262 13.66 15.45 0.10
CA VAL A 262 14.16 14.09 -0.17
C VAL A 262 13.14 13.03 0.21
N TRP A 263 12.39 13.20 1.30
CA TRP A 263 11.34 12.27 1.72
C TRP A 263 10.04 12.44 0.92
N LEU A 264 9.72 13.67 0.53
CA LEU A 264 8.43 14.00 -0.09
C LEU A 264 8.43 13.82 -1.62
N PHE A 265 9.52 14.14 -2.31
CA PHE A 265 9.59 14.17 -3.78
C PHE A 265 9.19 12.82 -4.40
N MET A 266 8.19 12.75 -5.29
CA MET A 266 7.65 11.49 -5.81
C MET A 266 7.09 10.51 -4.76
N SER A 267 6.79 10.97 -3.55
CA SER A 267 6.07 10.16 -2.57
C SER A 267 4.57 10.34 -2.75
N ALA A 268 3.79 9.43 -2.17
CA ALA A 268 2.35 9.56 -2.05
C ALA A 268 1.93 10.64 -1.03
N TYR A 269 2.85 11.29 -0.32
CA TYR A 269 2.56 12.36 0.63
C TYR A 269 2.88 13.70 -0.02
N THR A 270 1.89 14.61 -0.11
CA THR A 270 2.13 15.92 -0.74
C THR A 270 2.86 16.89 0.19
N SER A 271 2.78 16.65 1.50
CA SER A 271 3.43 17.44 2.54
C SER A 271 3.85 16.57 3.73
N ALA A 272 4.65 17.14 4.63
CA ALA A 272 4.98 16.50 5.91
C ALA A 272 3.71 16.27 6.76
N ALA A 273 2.73 17.18 6.69
CA ALA A 273 1.47 17.05 7.41
C ALA A 273 0.61 15.89 6.88
N ASP A 274 0.66 15.58 5.57
CA ASP A 274 -0.05 14.43 5.00
C ASP A 274 0.55 13.08 5.42
N MET A 275 1.88 13.04 5.57
CA MET A 275 2.56 11.88 6.16
C MET A 275 2.18 11.71 7.63
N GLN A 276 2.14 12.81 8.40
CA GLN A 276 1.68 12.79 9.78
C GLN A 276 0.21 12.35 9.89
N PHE A 277 -0.67 12.84 9.01
CA PHE A 277 -2.06 12.41 8.91
C PHE A 277 -2.15 10.89 8.76
N SER A 278 -1.43 10.34 7.78
CA SER A 278 -1.45 8.90 7.51
C SER A 278 -0.92 8.07 8.70
N ALA A 279 0.10 8.57 9.40
CA ALA A 279 0.63 7.95 10.61
C ALA A 279 -0.37 7.98 11.78
N LEU A 280 -1.08 9.08 12.00
CA LEU A 280 -2.12 9.20 13.03
C LEU A 280 -3.31 8.28 12.72
N VAL A 281 -3.73 8.24 11.46
CA VAL A 281 -4.79 7.34 10.99
C VAL A 281 -4.43 5.88 11.26
N SER A 282 -3.20 5.47 10.95
CA SER A 282 -2.77 4.08 11.19
C SER A 282 -2.65 3.72 12.67
N GLN A 283 -2.57 4.71 13.56
CA GLN A 283 -2.61 4.55 15.01
C GLN A 283 -4.04 4.57 15.58
N GLY A 284 -5.05 4.86 14.76
CA GLY A 284 -6.43 5.01 15.18
C GLY A 284 -6.76 6.35 15.83
N ASP A 285 -5.83 7.33 15.84
CA ASP A 285 -6.07 8.67 16.39
C ASP A 285 -6.70 9.59 15.33
N LEU A 286 -7.96 9.29 15.00
CA LEU A 286 -8.71 9.99 13.96
C LEU A 286 -8.96 11.46 14.31
N ALA A 287 -9.15 11.77 15.60
CA ALA A 287 -9.40 13.13 16.05
C ALA A 287 -8.16 14.01 15.85
N ALA A 288 -6.97 13.52 16.20
CA ALA A 288 -5.72 14.24 15.92
C ALA A 288 -5.47 14.36 14.41
N ALA A 289 -5.77 13.31 13.64
CA ALA A 289 -5.61 13.32 12.18
C ALA A 289 -6.49 14.40 11.53
N GLU A 290 -7.79 14.45 11.86
CA GLU A 290 -8.72 15.49 11.38
C GLU A 290 -8.32 16.90 11.87
N GLY A 291 -7.65 17.00 13.01
CA GLY A 291 -7.07 18.23 13.55
C GLY A 291 -6.02 18.88 12.63
N LEU A 292 -5.43 18.12 11.69
CA LEU A 292 -4.47 18.61 10.71
C LEU A 292 -5.11 19.29 9.48
N ALA A 293 -6.44 19.45 9.43
CA ALA A 293 -7.14 20.01 8.26
C ALA A 293 -6.71 21.43 7.84
N GLY A 294 -5.96 22.16 8.68
CA GLY A 294 -5.38 23.45 8.31
C GLY A 294 -3.99 23.38 7.66
N SER A 295 -3.36 22.20 7.63
CA SER A 295 -1.98 22.02 7.14
C SER A 295 -1.78 20.78 6.26
N SER A 296 -2.70 19.82 6.27
CA SER A 296 -2.69 18.61 5.45
C SER A 296 -3.86 18.62 4.48
N ALA A 297 -3.57 18.47 3.18
CA ALA A 297 -4.60 18.33 2.15
C ALA A 297 -5.46 17.09 2.43
N TYR A 298 -4.86 15.99 2.89
CA TYR A 298 -5.59 14.74 3.15
C TYR A 298 -6.55 14.89 4.35
N ALA A 299 -6.10 15.57 5.41
CA ALA A 299 -6.96 15.89 6.54
C ALA A 299 -8.10 16.85 6.16
N SER A 300 -7.83 17.86 5.32
CA SER A 300 -8.86 18.79 4.82
C SER A 300 -9.96 18.03 4.06
N ILE A 301 -9.58 17.13 3.14
CA ILE A 301 -10.50 16.30 2.37
C ILE A 301 -11.27 15.34 3.30
N ALA A 302 -10.58 14.65 4.21
CA ALA A 302 -11.20 13.74 5.18
C ALA A 302 -12.28 14.44 6.00
N LYS A 303 -11.99 15.64 6.49
CA LYS A 303 -12.93 16.43 7.27
C LYS A 303 -14.13 16.93 6.45
N ALA A 304 -13.90 17.39 5.23
CA ALA A 304 -14.97 17.92 4.37
C ALA A 304 -15.89 16.84 3.80
N CYS A 305 -15.35 15.65 3.54
CA CYS A 305 -16.08 14.51 2.99
C CYS A 305 -16.58 13.52 4.07
N SER A 306 -16.40 13.84 5.35
CA SER A 306 -17.04 13.08 6.43
C SER A 306 -18.38 13.71 6.79
N GLN A 307 -19.48 13.03 6.47
CA GLN A 307 -20.85 13.47 6.78
C GLN A 307 -21.56 12.45 7.66
N SER A 308 -22.22 12.93 8.72
CA SER A 308 -22.99 12.06 9.63
C SER A 308 -22.19 10.87 10.20
N GLY A 309 -20.86 11.04 10.34
CA GLY A 309 -19.97 10.00 10.80
C GLY A 309 -19.62 8.92 9.78
N LYS A 310 -19.85 9.15 8.48
CA LYS A 310 -19.41 8.28 7.38
C LYS A 310 -18.58 9.04 6.36
N VAL A 311 -17.69 8.35 5.67
CA VAL A 311 -16.93 8.90 4.54
C VAL A 311 -17.79 8.84 3.27
N ASP A 312 -17.99 9.99 2.64
CA ASP A 312 -18.66 10.13 1.35
C ASP A 312 -17.65 9.86 0.21
N ILE A 313 -17.86 8.75 -0.50
CA ILE A 313 -16.97 8.27 -1.57
C ILE A 313 -16.89 9.27 -2.73
N ASP A 314 -18.03 9.77 -3.18
CA ASP A 314 -18.10 10.65 -4.36
C ASP A 314 -17.42 11.97 -4.02
N CYS A 315 -17.67 12.52 -2.83
CA CYS A 315 -16.96 13.69 -2.33
C CYS A 315 -15.44 13.48 -2.31
N VAL A 316 -14.95 12.33 -1.81
CA VAL A 316 -13.50 12.06 -1.75
C VAL A 316 -12.90 11.98 -3.15
N ILE A 317 -13.59 11.32 -4.10
CA ILE A 317 -13.12 11.20 -5.49
C ILE A 317 -13.03 12.58 -6.16
N ASP A 318 -14.04 13.42 -5.96
CA ASP A 318 -14.12 14.77 -6.52
C ASP A 318 -13.06 15.69 -5.91
N GLU A 319 -12.92 15.71 -4.58
CA GLU A 319 -11.90 16.51 -3.90
C GLU A 319 -10.48 16.04 -4.20
N ALA A 320 -10.24 14.74 -4.39
CA ALA A 320 -8.94 14.24 -4.83
C ALA A 320 -8.63 14.66 -6.28
N ALA A 321 -9.63 14.73 -7.16
CA ALA A 321 -9.48 15.27 -8.50
C ALA A 321 -9.20 16.78 -8.47
N HIS A 322 -9.93 17.51 -7.62
CA HIS A 322 -9.77 18.95 -7.42
C HIS A 322 -8.39 19.31 -6.81
N LEU A 323 -7.86 18.47 -5.92
CA LEU A 323 -6.49 18.59 -5.41
C LEU A 323 -5.47 18.54 -6.56
N GLY A 324 -5.62 17.57 -7.47
CA GLY A 324 -4.76 17.44 -8.64
C GLY A 324 -4.78 18.70 -9.51
N SER A 325 -5.97 19.18 -9.90
CA SER A 325 -6.08 20.39 -10.73
C SER A 325 -5.56 21.64 -10.02
N SER A 326 -5.85 21.79 -8.72
CA SER A 326 -5.37 22.93 -7.92
C SER A 326 -3.84 22.97 -7.84
N ILE A 327 -3.20 21.80 -7.74
CA ILE A 327 -1.74 21.69 -7.76
C ILE A 327 -1.18 22.05 -9.13
N GLU A 328 -1.78 21.58 -10.24
CA GLU A 328 -1.36 21.95 -11.60
C GLU A 328 -1.42 23.46 -11.83
N ASP A 329 -2.54 24.08 -11.44
CA ASP A 329 -2.74 25.53 -11.54
C ASP A 329 -1.72 26.30 -10.70
N ALA A 330 -1.48 25.85 -9.46
CA ALA A 330 -0.49 26.47 -8.57
C ALA A 330 0.95 26.31 -9.09
N MET A 331 1.29 25.15 -9.67
CA MET A 331 2.59 24.94 -10.32
C MET A 331 2.77 25.89 -11.52
N ALA A 332 1.78 25.98 -12.41
CA ALA A 332 1.80 26.90 -13.54
C ALA A 332 1.94 28.36 -13.08
N ALA A 333 1.17 28.78 -12.08
CA ALA A 333 1.25 30.13 -11.51
C ALA A 333 2.65 30.43 -10.93
N SER A 334 3.27 29.44 -10.27
CA SER A 334 4.61 29.59 -9.71
C SER A 334 5.72 29.68 -10.77
N ASN A 335 5.44 29.25 -12.01
CA ASN A 335 6.35 29.24 -13.16
C ASN A 335 5.92 30.23 -14.26
N GLY A 336 5.48 31.43 -13.88
CA GLY A 336 5.13 32.50 -14.84
C GLY A 336 3.83 32.26 -15.62
N GLY A 337 2.97 31.36 -15.15
CA GLY A 337 1.66 31.06 -15.73
C GLY A 337 1.68 30.07 -16.89
N GLN A 338 2.81 29.43 -17.19
CA GLN A 338 2.91 28.45 -18.27
C GLN A 338 2.90 27.01 -17.71
N PRO A 339 2.10 26.11 -18.30
CA PRO A 339 2.13 24.70 -17.93
C PRO A 339 3.38 24.02 -18.51
N ASP A 340 4.12 23.30 -17.66
CA ASP A 340 5.22 22.43 -18.09
C ASP A 340 4.78 20.96 -18.14
N GLY A 341 5.45 20.14 -18.97
CA GLY A 341 5.07 18.75 -19.20
C GLY A 341 5.12 17.85 -17.96
N PHE A 342 5.87 18.21 -16.92
CA PHE A 342 5.95 17.43 -15.67
C PHE A 342 4.90 17.83 -14.63
N HIS A 343 4.17 18.93 -14.82
CA HIS A 343 3.13 19.39 -13.89
C HIS A 343 2.06 18.31 -13.70
N ARG A 344 1.53 17.79 -14.80
CA ARG A 344 0.49 16.77 -14.76
C ARG A 344 0.95 15.49 -14.04
N PRO A 345 2.09 14.87 -14.42
CA PRO A 345 2.66 13.73 -13.68
C PRO A 345 2.82 13.98 -12.18
N PHE A 346 3.24 15.18 -11.75
CA PHE A 346 3.41 15.51 -10.33
C PHE A 346 2.07 15.59 -9.59
N ALA A 347 1.05 16.17 -10.21
CA ALA A 347 -0.29 16.25 -9.65
C ALA A 347 -0.97 14.88 -9.50
N ASP A 348 -0.68 13.93 -10.40
CA ASP A 348 -1.22 12.57 -10.31
C ASP A 348 -0.74 11.86 -9.01
N PHE A 349 0.46 12.16 -8.49
CA PHE A 349 0.88 11.69 -7.15
C PHE A 349 -0.03 12.19 -6.03
N ALA A 350 -0.46 13.46 -6.09
CA ALA A 350 -1.31 14.05 -5.07
C ALA A 350 -2.70 13.42 -5.07
N ARG A 351 -3.27 13.25 -6.26
CA ARG A 351 -4.57 12.61 -6.44
C ARG A 351 -4.56 11.17 -5.93
N ALA A 352 -3.59 10.37 -6.38
CA ALA A 352 -3.48 8.99 -5.95
C ALA A 352 -3.18 8.90 -4.44
N GLY A 353 -2.30 9.76 -3.92
CA GLY A 353 -1.95 9.85 -2.51
C GLY A 353 -3.15 10.15 -1.61
N ALA A 354 -4.01 11.10 -2.00
CA ALA A 354 -5.25 11.40 -1.28
C ALA A 354 -6.17 10.17 -1.21
N LEU A 355 -6.44 9.52 -2.34
CA LEU A 355 -7.30 8.32 -2.36
C LEU A 355 -6.74 7.19 -1.48
N ARG A 356 -5.41 6.98 -1.46
CA ARG A 356 -4.75 5.99 -0.60
C ARG A 356 -4.87 6.34 0.89
N ALA A 357 -4.65 7.61 1.24
CA ALA A 357 -4.76 8.06 2.62
C ALA A 357 -6.22 7.98 3.13
N LEU A 358 -7.18 8.28 2.26
CA LEU A 358 -8.60 8.23 2.60
C LEU A 358 -9.16 6.80 2.65
N ASP A 359 -8.60 5.86 1.88
CA ASP A 359 -8.81 4.43 2.08
C ASP A 359 -8.41 3.99 3.50
N LEU A 360 -7.21 4.34 3.96
CA LEU A 360 -6.75 4.06 5.32
C LEU A 360 -7.66 4.71 6.37
N PHE A 361 -8.09 5.95 6.13
CA PHE A 361 -8.98 6.68 7.02
C PHE A 361 -10.35 6.00 7.14
N ALA A 362 -10.98 5.63 6.03
CA ALA A 362 -12.24 4.88 6.02
C ALA A 362 -12.11 3.54 6.76
N ARG A 363 -11.02 2.81 6.52
CA ARG A 363 -10.76 1.55 7.24
C ARG A 363 -10.61 1.75 8.74
N ALA A 364 -9.88 2.78 9.17
CA ALA A 364 -9.70 3.09 10.59
C ALA A 364 -11.02 3.49 11.30
N ARG A 365 -12.03 3.91 10.53
CA ARG A 365 -13.42 4.13 11.01
C ARG A 365 -14.28 2.87 11.03
N GLY A 366 -13.76 1.73 10.57
CA GLY A 366 -14.52 0.49 10.40
C GLY A 366 -15.42 0.47 9.16
N GLU A 367 -15.16 1.32 8.17
CA GLU A 367 -15.93 1.42 6.92
C GLU A 367 -15.25 0.60 5.80
N ASP A 368 -15.27 -0.73 5.92
CA ASP A 368 -14.53 -1.64 5.04
C ASP A 368 -14.97 -1.57 3.55
N GLU A 369 -16.27 -1.40 3.27
CA GLU A 369 -16.79 -1.26 1.91
C GLU A 369 -16.30 0.06 1.27
N THR A 370 -16.42 1.17 1.99
CA THR A 370 -15.91 2.48 1.58
C THR A 370 -14.41 2.43 1.32
N SER A 371 -13.65 1.84 2.24
CA SER A 371 -12.21 1.57 2.08
C SER A 371 -11.92 0.78 0.80
N GLY A 372 -12.64 -0.31 0.54
CA GLY A 372 -12.49 -1.12 -0.66
C GLY A 372 -12.70 -0.33 -1.96
N ILE A 373 -13.74 0.50 -2.03
CA ILE A 373 -14.05 1.33 -3.21
C ILE A 373 -12.98 2.40 -3.43
N LEU A 374 -12.56 3.09 -2.37
CA LEU A 374 -11.50 4.10 -2.45
C LEU A 374 -10.16 3.48 -2.86
N ARG A 375 -9.87 2.27 -2.40
CA ARG A 375 -8.66 1.52 -2.80
C ARG A 375 -8.64 1.18 -4.28
N ILE A 376 -9.77 0.73 -4.84
CA ILE A 376 -9.88 0.45 -6.29
C ILE A 376 -9.70 1.74 -7.09
N ASN A 377 -10.34 2.84 -6.67
CA ASN A 377 -10.16 4.13 -7.31
C ASN A 377 -8.70 4.63 -7.21
N ALA A 378 -8.03 4.41 -6.07
CA ALA A 378 -6.62 4.72 -5.91
C ALA A 378 -5.75 3.90 -6.88
N TYR A 379 -6.09 2.62 -7.12
CA TYR A 379 -5.40 1.75 -8.07
C TYR A 379 -5.58 2.20 -9.53
N ASP A 380 -6.78 2.60 -9.93
CA ASP A 380 -7.03 3.12 -11.27
C ASP A 380 -6.24 4.41 -11.56
N ARG A 381 -5.84 5.13 -10.51
CA ARG A 381 -4.94 6.30 -10.58
C ARG A 381 -3.47 5.98 -10.34
N ASN A 382 -3.16 4.73 -9.98
CA ASN A 382 -1.82 4.25 -9.71
C ASN A 382 -1.13 3.73 -10.99
N VAL A 383 -1.20 4.53 -12.06
CA VAL A 383 -0.65 4.21 -13.37
C VAL A 383 0.55 5.11 -13.69
N ASP A 384 1.37 4.68 -14.64
CA ASP A 384 2.53 5.42 -15.17
C ASP A 384 3.43 6.01 -14.07
N HIS A 385 3.43 7.34 -13.93
CA HIS A 385 4.32 8.08 -13.05
C HIS A 385 3.96 7.94 -11.57
N ALA A 386 2.65 7.88 -11.25
CA ALA A 386 2.16 7.82 -9.87
C ALA A 386 2.19 6.41 -9.26
N SER A 387 2.67 5.41 -10.03
CA SER A 387 2.83 4.02 -9.61
C SER A 387 3.62 3.91 -8.31
N ASP A 388 3.03 3.31 -7.29
CA ASP A 388 3.62 3.13 -5.96
C ASP A 388 3.70 1.63 -5.62
N PRO A 389 4.92 1.06 -5.56
CA PRO A 389 5.10 -0.37 -5.32
C PRO A 389 4.62 -0.81 -3.94
N VAL A 390 4.67 0.07 -2.93
CA VAL A 390 4.18 -0.25 -1.59
C VAL A 390 2.66 -0.40 -1.63
N PHE A 391 1.97 0.54 -2.30
CA PHE A 391 0.52 0.47 -2.47
C PHE A 391 0.07 -0.71 -3.33
N ILE A 392 0.80 -1.05 -4.40
CA ILE A 392 0.53 -2.23 -5.24
C ILE A 392 0.53 -3.50 -4.40
N LEU A 393 1.53 -3.69 -3.55
CA LEU A 393 1.60 -4.86 -2.67
C LEU A 393 0.57 -4.83 -1.54
N PHE A 394 0.23 -3.65 -1.03
CA PHE A 394 -0.86 -3.49 -0.07
C PHE A 394 -2.20 -3.92 -0.68
N LEU A 395 -2.49 -3.52 -1.93
CA LEU A 395 -3.68 -3.98 -2.65
C LEU A 395 -3.63 -5.49 -2.93
N ALA A 396 -2.48 -6.01 -3.38
CA ALA A 396 -2.32 -7.45 -3.59
C ALA A 396 -2.58 -8.24 -2.30
N ALA A 397 -2.10 -7.74 -1.15
CA ALA A 397 -2.32 -8.37 0.14
C ALA A 397 -3.81 -8.41 0.50
N TRP A 398 -4.55 -7.31 0.25
CA TRP A 398 -5.99 -7.28 0.43
C TRP A 398 -6.71 -8.24 -0.53
N ASP A 399 -6.32 -8.29 -1.80
CA ASP A 399 -6.89 -9.19 -2.80
C ASP A 399 -6.71 -10.66 -2.43
N ALA A 400 -5.52 -11.05 -1.97
CA ALA A 400 -5.29 -12.40 -1.47
C ALA A 400 -6.20 -12.73 -0.27
N GLY A 401 -6.39 -11.78 0.65
CA GLY A 401 -7.30 -11.92 1.78
C GLY A 401 -8.77 -12.08 1.35
N ASN A 402 -9.15 -11.49 0.22
CA ASN A 402 -10.49 -11.58 -0.37
C ASN A 402 -10.59 -12.63 -1.50
N ARG A 403 -9.59 -13.52 -1.61
CA ARG A 403 -9.55 -14.61 -2.59
C ARG A 403 -9.56 -14.16 -4.06
N ASN A 404 -9.23 -12.90 -4.35
CA ASN A 404 -9.02 -12.40 -5.71
C ASN A 404 -7.59 -12.69 -6.18
N THR A 405 -7.30 -13.97 -6.40
CA THR A 405 -5.93 -14.43 -6.70
C THR A 405 -5.40 -13.93 -8.03
N THR A 406 -6.23 -13.82 -9.06
CA THR A 406 -5.80 -13.38 -10.39
C THR A 406 -5.19 -11.98 -10.33
N ARG A 407 -5.91 -10.99 -9.76
CA ARG A 407 -5.39 -9.64 -9.64
C ARG A 407 -4.18 -9.58 -8.72
N ALA A 408 -4.20 -10.27 -7.57
CA ALA A 408 -3.06 -10.32 -6.67
C ALA A 408 -1.79 -10.84 -7.37
N THR A 409 -1.89 -11.90 -8.19
CA THR A 409 -0.74 -12.47 -8.90
C THR A 409 -0.21 -11.52 -9.97
N GLU A 410 -1.08 -10.83 -10.71
CA GLU A 410 -0.68 -9.81 -11.68
C GLU A 410 0.11 -8.66 -11.02
N LEU A 411 -0.38 -8.15 -9.88
CA LEU A 411 0.25 -7.08 -9.11
C LEU A 411 1.63 -7.49 -8.57
N VAL A 412 1.76 -8.72 -8.05
CA VAL A 412 3.04 -9.26 -7.59
C VAL A 412 4.00 -9.43 -8.76
N HIS A 413 3.53 -9.95 -9.90
CA HIS A 413 4.36 -10.15 -11.08
C HIS A 413 4.97 -8.83 -11.59
N GLN A 414 4.18 -7.77 -11.62
CA GLN A 414 4.65 -6.43 -11.97
C GLN A 414 5.73 -5.91 -11.01
N SER A 415 5.68 -6.34 -9.74
CA SER A 415 6.58 -5.90 -8.68
C SER A 415 7.88 -6.72 -8.56
N LEU A 416 7.94 -7.93 -9.14
CA LEU A 416 9.11 -8.83 -9.02
C LEU A 416 10.41 -8.22 -9.54
N ARG A 417 10.34 -7.36 -10.57
CA ARG A 417 11.53 -6.65 -11.09
C ARG A 417 12.07 -5.59 -10.12
N LEU A 418 11.21 -5.09 -9.23
CA LEU A 418 11.58 -4.06 -8.25
C LEU A 418 12.18 -4.68 -6.99
N ALA A 419 11.64 -5.82 -6.55
CA ALA A 419 12.07 -6.51 -5.34
C ALA A 419 12.08 -8.03 -5.57
N PRO A 420 13.23 -8.62 -5.94
CA PRO A 420 13.32 -10.05 -6.29
C PRO A 420 12.89 -11.00 -5.16
N GLY A 421 13.08 -10.60 -3.90
CA GLY A 421 12.64 -11.36 -2.72
C GLY A 421 11.11 -11.58 -2.66
N LEU A 422 10.32 -10.86 -3.46
CA LEU A 422 8.87 -11.08 -3.57
C LEU A 422 8.49 -12.45 -4.13
N VAL A 423 9.43 -13.20 -4.71
CA VAL A 423 9.20 -14.60 -5.12
C VAL A 423 8.72 -15.47 -3.96
N VAL A 424 9.16 -15.18 -2.72
CA VAL A 424 8.68 -15.86 -1.50
C VAL A 424 7.18 -15.60 -1.30
N ALA A 425 6.71 -14.36 -1.47
CA ALA A 425 5.29 -14.03 -1.29
C ALA A 425 4.40 -14.66 -2.37
N ARG A 426 4.96 -14.91 -3.56
CA ARG A 426 4.25 -15.52 -4.68
C ARG A 426 3.89 -16.99 -4.43
N ALA A 427 4.75 -17.76 -3.77
CA ALA A 427 4.54 -19.20 -3.56
C ALA A 427 3.18 -19.55 -2.92
N PRO A 428 2.78 -18.99 -1.75
CA PRO A 428 1.47 -19.28 -1.18
C PRO A 428 0.30 -18.73 -2.01
N LEU A 429 0.53 -17.66 -2.78
CA LEU A 429 -0.49 -17.10 -3.66
C LEU A 429 -0.76 -17.99 -4.88
N ASP A 430 0.29 -18.53 -5.50
CA ASP A 430 0.18 -19.50 -6.60
C ASP A 430 -0.52 -20.78 -6.11
N ALA A 431 -0.20 -21.26 -4.89
CA ALA A 431 -0.90 -22.38 -4.27
C ALA A 431 -2.40 -22.09 -4.07
N LEU A 432 -2.75 -20.90 -3.57
CA LEU A 432 -4.14 -20.47 -3.44
C LEU A 432 -4.86 -20.41 -4.80
N HIS A 433 -4.21 -19.84 -5.82
CA HIS A 433 -4.78 -19.74 -7.16
C HIS A 433 -5.10 -21.12 -7.75
N ILE A 434 -4.18 -22.07 -7.62
CA ILE A 434 -4.37 -23.47 -8.05
C ILE A 434 -5.52 -24.10 -7.27
N ARG A 435 -5.58 -23.90 -5.94
CA ARG A 435 -6.63 -24.45 -5.08
C ARG A 435 -8.02 -23.95 -5.49
N LEU A 436 -8.17 -22.64 -5.66
CA LEU A 436 -9.43 -22.03 -6.10
C LEU A 436 -9.84 -22.53 -7.49
N SER A 437 -8.89 -22.64 -8.41
CA SER A 437 -9.15 -23.12 -9.77
C SER A 437 -9.60 -24.59 -9.80
N ARG A 438 -9.05 -25.44 -8.93
CA ARG A 438 -9.47 -26.85 -8.79
C ARG A 438 -10.84 -26.99 -8.12
N ASN A 439 -11.17 -26.09 -7.20
CA ASN A 439 -12.43 -26.11 -6.46
C ASN A 439 -13.57 -25.39 -7.20
N ALA A 440 -13.26 -24.59 -8.23
CA ALA A 440 -14.28 -24.07 -9.13
C ALA A 440 -14.97 -25.25 -9.81
N ALA A 441 -16.29 -25.39 -9.60
CA ALA A 441 -17.07 -26.43 -10.23
C ALA A 441 -16.78 -26.45 -11.75
N PRO A 442 -16.66 -27.63 -12.40
CA PRO A 442 -16.49 -27.67 -13.85
C PRO A 442 -17.60 -26.83 -14.45
N GLY A 443 -17.22 -25.75 -15.14
CA GLY A 443 -18.16 -24.87 -15.80
C GLY A 443 -19.11 -25.75 -16.61
N VAL A 444 -20.40 -25.65 -16.32
CA VAL A 444 -21.42 -26.36 -17.09
C VAL A 444 -21.11 -26.08 -18.55
N PRO A 445 -20.89 -27.10 -19.41
CA PRO A 445 -20.67 -26.84 -20.81
C PRO A 445 -21.88 -26.06 -21.32
N MET A 446 -21.66 -24.81 -21.70
CA MET A 446 -22.65 -24.03 -22.43
C MET A 446 -22.78 -24.71 -23.80
N HIS A 447 -23.77 -25.59 -23.90
CA HIS A 447 -24.23 -26.19 -25.15
C HIS A 447 -25.29 -25.32 -25.81
#